data_AF-A0A7J4LCT5-F1
#
_entry.id   AF-A0A7J4LCT5-F1
#
_cell.length_a   1.000
_cell.length_b   1.000
_cell.length_c   1.000
_cell.angle_alpha   90.00
_cell.angle_beta   90.00
_cell.angle_gamma   90.00
#
_symmetry.space_group_name_H-M   'P 1'
#
loop_
_entity.id
_entity.type
_entity.pdbx_description
1 polymer ?
#
loop_
_entity_poly.entity_id
_entity_poly.type
_entity_poly.pdbx_seq_one_letter_code
_entity_poly.pdbx_strand_id
1 'polypeptide(L)'
;MAEEGKKKSKFVKNLKYYVLALVVMLFLIKLNKTVFFIFLFSIAAYILKYIRGMFGLKVVVLDTLHFSAIMLAKFIGIKEAIIFVAINTLAIDFVTFIASDGTFANFFFYSVSTAAAVAIFGNAPMILYGSIAALMYSVLYFIYRTVIIQNPPFDVISKCITSFIFTFLYISFLGPLFALIMA
;
A
#
# COMPACT_ATOMS: atom_id res chain seq x y z
N MET A 1 14.42 29.07 -8.88
CA MET A 1 13.33 29.62 -9.73
C MET A 1 12.93 28.72 -10.90
N ALA A 2 13.85 28.25 -11.77
CA ALA A 2 13.49 27.42 -12.93
C ALA A 2 12.93 26.01 -12.60
N GLU A 3 13.39 25.37 -11.52
CA GLU A 3 12.87 24.06 -11.08
C GLU A 3 11.48 24.12 -10.44
N GLU A 4 11.18 25.19 -9.71
CA GLU A 4 9.84 25.41 -9.12
C GLU A 4 8.79 25.64 -10.20
N GLY A 5 9.14 26.39 -11.25
CA GLY A 5 8.28 26.58 -12.43
C GLY A 5 7.99 25.27 -13.17
N LYS A 6 8.98 24.38 -13.31
CA LYS A 6 8.80 23.03 -13.88
C LYS A 6 7.91 22.14 -13.01
N LYS A 7 8.07 22.17 -11.67
CA LYS A 7 7.19 21.42 -10.74
C LYS A 7 5.74 21.91 -10.78
N LYS A 8 5.52 23.24 -10.80
CA LYS A 8 4.19 23.85 -10.90
C LYS A 8 3.49 23.50 -12.23
N SER A 9 4.24 23.54 -13.35
CA SER A 9 3.74 23.16 -14.67
C SER A 9 3.32 21.68 -14.76
N LYS A 10 4.10 20.78 -14.15
CA LYS A 10 3.78 19.33 -14.11
C LYS A 10 2.55 19.04 -13.25
N PHE A 11 2.38 19.76 -12.14
CA PHE A 11 1.19 19.67 -11.28
C PHE A 11 -0.07 20.14 -12.00
N VAL A 12 -0.02 21.28 -12.69
CA VAL A 12 -1.16 21.82 -13.47
C VAL A 12 -1.52 20.92 -14.65
N LYS A 13 -0.53 20.32 -15.34
CA LYS A 13 -0.79 19.31 -16.38
C LYS A 13 -1.49 18.07 -15.84
N ASN A 14 -1.14 17.65 -14.62
CA ASN A 14 -1.75 16.49 -13.96
C ASN A 14 -3.07 16.80 -13.24
N LEU A 15 -3.42 18.07 -13.06
CA LEU A 15 -4.65 18.52 -12.40
C LEU A 15 -5.92 17.94 -13.03
N LYS A 16 -5.93 17.81 -14.36
CA LYS A 16 -7.06 17.22 -15.11
C LYS A 16 -7.30 15.75 -14.72
N TYR A 17 -6.24 15.00 -14.45
CA TYR A 17 -6.33 13.61 -13.99
C TYR A 17 -6.76 13.53 -12.53
N TYR A 18 -6.33 14.47 -11.68
CA TYR A 18 -6.81 14.54 -10.29
C TYR A 18 -8.29 14.93 -10.19
N VAL A 19 -8.74 15.87 -11.03
CA VAL A 19 -10.16 16.26 -11.12
C VAL A 19 -10.99 15.13 -11.71
N LEU A 20 -10.51 14.44 -12.75
CA LEU A 20 -11.18 13.25 -13.29
C LEU A 20 -11.25 12.12 -12.25
N ALA A 21 -10.16 11.88 -11.51
CA ALA A 21 -10.14 10.93 -10.40
C ALA A 21 -11.14 11.31 -9.31
N LEU A 22 -11.27 12.61 -8.97
CA LEU A 22 -12.25 13.10 -8.01
C LEU A 22 -13.69 12.95 -8.51
N VAL A 23 -13.96 13.21 -9.79
CA VAL A 23 -15.29 13.04 -10.40
C VAL A 23 -15.67 11.55 -10.46
N VAL A 24 -14.73 10.69 -10.85
CA VAL A 24 -14.89 9.23 -10.78
C VAL A 24 -15.12 8.79 -9.34
N MET A 25 -14.41 9.37 -8.36
CA MET A 25 -14.61 9.11 -6.94
C MET A 25 -16.05 9.44 -6.51
N LEU A 26 -16.55 10.63 -6.86
CA LEU A 26 -17.92 11.08 -6.56
C LEU A 26 -18.99 10.23 -7.25
N PHE A 27 -18.71 9.72 -8.45
CA PHE A 27 -19.60 8.82 -9.17
C PHE A 27 -19.63 7.41 -8.55
N LEU A 28 -18.47 6.88 -8.15
CA LEU A 28 -18.34 5.57 -7.50
C LEU A 28 -18.91 5.58 -6.07
N ILE A 29 -18.83 6.70 -5.34
CA ILE A 29 -19.50 6.95 -4.06
C ILE A 29 -21.01 6.71 -4.17
N LYS A 30 -21.62 7.08 -5.30
CA LYS A 30 -23.06 6.93 -5.53
C LYS A 30 -23.47 5.49 -5.88
N LEU A 31 -22.51 4.65 -6.27
CA LEU A 31 -22.75 3.28 -6.75
C LEU A 31 -22.47 2.21 -5.69
N ASN A 32 -21.41 2.34 -4.86
CA ASN A 32 -21.09 1.35 -3.84
C ASN A 32 -20.07 1.86 -2.79
N LYS A 33 -20.41 1.78 -1.49
CA LYS A 33 -19.50 2.14 -0.38
C LYS A 33 -18.16 1.39 -0.44
N THR A 34 -18.17 0.12 -0.87
CA THR A 34 -16.95 -0.69 -1.01
C THR A 34 -15.98 -0.09 -2.03
N VAL A 35 -16.50 0.39 -3.16
CA VAL A 35 -15.66 0.96 -4.23
C VAL A 35 -15.08 2.30 -3.81
N PHE A 36 -15.84 3.11 -3.06
CA PHE A 36 -15.34 4.34 -2.47
C PHE A 36 -14.11 4.11 -1.58
N PHE A 37 -14.17 3.13 -0.68
CA PHE A 37 -13.03 2.86 0.21
C PHE A 37 -11.81 2.34 -0.54
N ILE A 38 -11.97 1.41 -1.49
CA ILE A 38 -10.85 0.94 -2.33
C ILE A 38 -10.15 2.14 -3.01
N PHE A 39 -10.94 3.08 -3.52
CA PHE A 39 -10.41 4.26 -4.19
C PHE A 39 -9.77 5.27 -3.22
N LEU A 40 -10.39 5.52 -2.06
CA LEU A 40 -9.87 6.37 -1.00
C LEU A 40 -8.50 5.87 -0.52
N PHE A 41 -8.40 4.57 -0.20
CA PHE A 41 -7.14 3.95 0.21
C PHE A 41 -6.10 3.95 -0.92
N SER A 42 -6.51 3.94 -2.18
CA SER A 42 -5.59 4.01 -3.33
C SER A 42 -4.97 5.40 -3.45
N ILE A 43 -5.79 6.44 -3.29
CA ILE A 43 -5.30 7.82 -3.28
C ILE A 43 -4.46 8.09 -2.04
N ALA A 44 -4.88 7.62 -0.85
CA ALA A 44 -4.09 7.73 0.36
C ALA A 44 -2.71 7.06 0.19
N ALA A 45 -2.67 5.84 -0.36
CA ALA A 45 -1.42 5.14 -0.63
C ALA A 45 -0.52 5.92 -1.61
N TYR A 46 -1.10 6.52 -2.65
CA TYR A 46 -0.38 7.32 -3.63
C TYR A 46 0.16 8.64 -3.05
N ILE A 47 -0.65 9.36 -2.27
CA ILE A 47 -0.25 10.59 -1.57
C ILE A 47 0.88 10.30 -0.60
N LEU A 48 0.76 9.25 0.22
CA LEU A 48 1.80 8.87 1.17
C LEU A 48 3.10 8.45 0.46
N LYS A 49 3.00 7.77 -0.69
CA LYS A 49 4.14 7.45 -1.56
C LYS A 49 4.82 8.72 -2.12
N TYR A 50 4.03 9.72 -2.50
CA TYR A 50 4.53 11.01 -3.01
C TYR A 50 5.22 11.82 -1.90
N ILE A 51 4.60 11.92 -0.72
CA ILE A 51 5.16 12.54 0.48
C ILE A 51 6.52 11.90 0.81
N ARG A 52 6.59 10.56 0.83
CA ARG A 52 7.85 9.82 1.03
C ARG A 52 8.93 10.24 0.03
N GLY A 53 8.58 10.37 -1.25
CA GLY A 53 9.50 10.82 -2.30
C GLY A 53 10.00 12.25 -2.08
N MET A 54 9.15 13.14 -1.55
CA MET A 54 9.51 14.54 -1.27
C MET A 54 10.48 14.68 -0.10
N PHE A 55 10.33 13.89 0.96
CA PHE A 55 11.19 13.95 2.15
C PHE A 55 12.54 13.25 1.98
N GLY A 56 12.85 12.74 0.79
CA GLY A 56 14.10 12.00 0.56
C GLY A 56 14.22 10.73 1.42
N LEU A 57 13.10 10.26 1.97
CA LEU A 57 12.99 9.00 2.71
C LEU A 57 13.10 7.86 1.68
N LYS A 58 14.33 7.65 1.20
CA LYS A 58 14.71 6.53 0.32
C LYS A 58 14.64 5.20 1.07
N VAL A 59 14.72 5.25 2.40
CA VAL A 59 14.54 4.10 3.28
C VAL A 59 13.06 3.75 3.32
N VAL A 60 12.80 2.46 3.40
CA VAL A 60 11.54 1.72 3.20
C VAL A 60 10.58 1.92 4.38
N VAL A 61 10.37 3.17 4.71
CA VAL A 61 9.74 3.67 5.93
C VAL A 61 8.21 3.69 5.80
N LEU A 62 7.67 3.53 4.59
CA LEU A 62 6.23 3.65 4.34
C LEU A 62 5.82 2.63 3.27
N ASP A 63 5.45 1.43 3.71
CA ASP A 63 4.76 0.47 2.85
C ASP A 63 3.24 0.67 2.95
N THR A 64 2.81 1.75 2.32
CA THR A 64 1.44 2.28 2.40
C THR A 64 0.44 1.38 1.72
N LEU A 65 0.88 0.61 0.73
CA LEU A 65 0.06 -0.38 0.04
C LEU A 65 -0.27 -1.54 0.97
N HIS A 66 0.73 -2.07 1.68
CA HIS A 66 0.50 -3.16 2.62
C HIS A 66 -0.39 -2.71 3.78
N PHE A 67 -0.13 -1.53 4.34
CA PHE A 67 -1.00 -0.94 5.37
C PHE A 67 -2.46 -0.84 4.88
N SER A 68 -2.70 -0.22 3.71
CA SER A 68 -4.04 -0.07 3.15
C SER A 68 -4.73 -1.42 2.89
N ALA A 69 -3.99 -2.43 2.42
CA ALA A 69 -4.52 -3.77 2.23
C ALA A 69 -4.96 -4.41 3.56
N ILE A 70 -4.15 -4.28 4.62
CA ILE A 70 -4.47 -4.75 5.97
C ILE A 70 -5.76 -4.07 6.48
N MET A 71 -5.89 -2.75 6.30
CA MET A 71 -7.08 -1.98 6.67
C MET A 71 -8.33 -2.45 5.93
N LEU A 72 -8.27 -2.54 4.60
CA LEU A 72 -9.39 -2.97 3.76
C LEU A 72 -9.85 -4.39 4.12
N ALA A 73 -8.89 -5.29 4.35
CA ALA A 73 -9.18 -6.67 4.71
C ALA A 73 -9.92 -6.78 6.05
N LYS A 74 -9.58 -5.92 7.03
CA LYS A 74 -10.22 -5.92 8.34
C LYS A 74 -11.62 -5.32 8.34
N PHE A 75 -11.83 -4.20 7.64
CA PHE A 75 -13.06 -3.41 7.75
C PHE A 75 -14.07 -3.67 6.63
N ILE A 76 -13.65 -4.27 5.52
CA ILE A 76 -14.52 -4.48 4.35
C ILE A 76 -14.51 -5.94 3.95
N GLY A 77 -13.33 -6.51 3.70
CA GLY A 77 -13.19 -7.90 3.31
C GLY A 77 -11.89 -8.20 2.58
N ILE A 78 -11.49 -9.47 2.64
CA ILE A 78 -10.24 -9.95 2.05
C ILE A 78 -10.24 -9.85 0.51
N LYS A 79 -11.40 -10.07 -0.11
CA LYS A 79 -11.57 -9.99 -1.57
C LYS A 79 -11.26 -8.57 -2.06
N GLU A 80 -11.75 -7.58 -1.34
CA GLU A 80 -11.57 -6.15 -1.63
C GLU A 80 -10.12 -5.72 -1.45
N ALA A 81 -9.45 -6.24 -0.41
CA ALA A 81 -8.02 -6.02 -0.20
C ALA A 81 -7.19 -6.59 -1.36
N ILE A 82 -7.48 -7.80 -1.83
CA ILE A 82 -6.78 -8.41 -2.97
C ILE A 82 -7.00 -7.60 -4.25
N ILE A 83 -8.24 -7.16 -4.52
CA ILE A 83 -8.56 -6.30 -5.67
C ILE A 83 -7.79 -4.98 -5.56
N PHE A 84 -7.74 -4.38 -4.37
CA PHE A 84 -6.99 -3.15 -4.12
C PHE A 84 -5.49 -3.33 -4.42
N VAL A 85 -4.87 -4.40 -3.92
CA VAL A 85 -3.46 -4.69 -4.17
C VAL A 85 -3.25 -4.90 -5.67
N ALA A 86 -4.08 -5.71 -6.33
CA ALA A 86 -4.00 -5.97 -7.77
C ALA A 86 -4.03 -4.68 -8.58
N ILE A 87 -4.98 -3.79 -8.32
CA ILE A 87 -5.07 -2.49 -8.99
C ILE A 87 -3.78 -1.69 -8.76
N ASN A 88 -3.32 -1.57 -7.51
CA ASN A 88 -2.21 -0.67 -7.21
C ASN A 88 -0.83 -1.22 -7.61
N THR A 89 -0.65 -2.54 -7.67
CA THR A 89 0.59 -3.16 -8.16
C THR A 89 0.57 -3.28 -9.67
N LEU A 90 -0.49 -3.84 -10.26
CA LEU A 90 -0.55 -4.17 -11.68
C LEU A 90 -0.89 -2.96 -12.56
N ALA A 91 -1.54 -1.91 -12.05
CA ALA A 91 -1.80 -0.70 -12.86
C ALA A 91 -0.51 -0.02 -13.32
N ILE A 92 0.59 -0.13 -12.56
CA ILE A 92 1.90 0.41 -12.96
C ILE A 92 2.44 -0.36 -14.16
N ASP A 93 2.28 -1.68 -14.18
CA ASP A 93 2.70 -2.54 -15.29
C ASP A 93 1.78 -2.35 -16.51
N PHE A 94 0.48 -2.09 -16.33
CA PHE A 94 -0.44 -1.71 -17.40
C PHE A 94 -0.07 -0.37 -18.06
N VAL A 95 0.38 0.61 -17.28
CA VAL A 95 0.79 1.92 -17.81
C VAL A 95 2.14 1.84 -18.53
N THR A 96 3.03 0.94 -18.08
CA THR A 96 4.38 0.79 -18.64
C THR A 96 4.50 -0.33 -19.68
N PHE A 97 3.47 -1.18 -19.83
CA PHE A 97 3.44 -2.40 -20.65
C PHE A 97 4.58 -3.38 -20.36
N ILE A 98 5.23 -3.27 -19.21
CA ILE A 98 6.33 -4.13 -18.78
C ILE A 98 5.88 -4.81 -17.49
N ALA A 99 5.56 -6.09 -17.59
CA ALA A 99 5.32 -6.92 -16.40
C ALA A 99 6.66 -7.20 -15.74
N SER A 100 6.90 -6.65 -14.55
CA SER A 100 8.16 -6.87 -13.83
C SER A 100 7.99 -7.95 -12.75
N ASP A 101 8.99 -8.84 -12.60
CA ASP A 101 9.02 -9.84 -11.54
C ASP A 101 8.88 -9.21 -10.15
N GLY A 102 9.39 -7.99 -9.98
CA GLY A 102 9.22 -7.20 -8.76
C GLY A 102 7.77 -6.81 -8.49
N THR A 103 7.01 -6.45 -9.51
CA THR A 103 5.58 -6.11 -9.38
C THR A 103 4.76 -7.34 -9.01
N PHE A 104 5.00 -8.47 -9.68
CA PHE A 104 4.31 -9.73 -9.38
C PHE A 104 4.64 -10.24 -7.97
N ALA A 105 5.91 -10.19 -7.57
CA ALA A 105 6.34 -10.54 -6.23
C ALA A 105 5.67 -9.67 -5.16
N ASN A 106 5.58 -8.34 -5.36
CA ASN A 106 4.88 -7.46 -4.44
C ASN A 106 3.38 -7.77 -4.36
N PHE A 107 2.71 -8.00 -5.51
CA PHE A 107 1.31 -8.43 -5.53
C PHE A 107 1.10 -9.70 -4.69
N PHE A 108 1.95 -10.70 -4.90
CA PHE A 108 1.89 -11.97 -4.18
C PHE A 108 2.14 -11.78 -2.68
N PHE A 109 3.22 -11.10 -2.30
CA PHE A 109 3.58 -10.94 -0.88
C PHE A 109 2.53 -10.18 -0.11
N TYR A 110 2.03 -9.04 -0.62
CA TYR A 110 0.99 -8.27 0.07
C TYR A 110 -0.33 -9.03 0.18
N SER A 111 -0.70 -9.79 -0.86
CA SER A 111 -1.96 -10.54 -0.86
C SER A 111 -1.88 -11.74 0.11
N VAL A 112 -0.80 -12.50 0.06
CA VAL A 112 -0.60 -13.70 0.90
C VAL A 112 -0.40 -13.33 2.36
N SER A 113 0.41 -12.31 2.66
CA SER A 113 0.63 -11.87 4.05
C SER A 113 -0.68 -11.41 4.70
N THR A 114 -1.47 -10.62 3.97
CA THR A 114 -2.76 -10.11 4.44
C THR A 114 -3.77 -11.25 4.59
N ALA A 115 -3.90 -12.14 3.59
CA ALA A 115 -4.85 -13.25 3.63
C ALA A 115 -4.55 -14.26 4.73
N ALA A 116 -3.28 -14.64 4.90
CA ALA A 116 -2.90 -15.56 5.96
C ALA A 116 -3.11 -14.95 7.35
N ALA A 117 -2.79 -13.67 7.52
CA ALA A 117 -3.03 -12.98 8.79
C ALA A 117 -4.53 -12.88 9.11
N VAL A 118 -5.41 -12.65 8.14
CA VAL A 118 -6.87 -12.66 8.35
C VAL A 118 -7.34 -14.08 8.68
N ALA A 119 -6.85 -15.09 7.98
CA ALA A 119 -7.29 -16.47 8.20
C ALA A 119 -6.96 -16.98 9.61
N ILE A 120 -5.80 -16.58 10.16
CA ILE A 120 -5.34 -17.05 11.48
C ILE A 120 -5.80 -16.11 12.61
N PHE A 121 -5.79 -14.79 12.37
CA PHE A 121 -6.01 -13.77 13.40
C PHE A 121 -7.15 -12.78 13.07
N GLY A 122 -8.06 -13.12 12.17
CA GLY A 122 -9.13 -12.21 11.70
C GLY A 122 -10.03 -11.65 12.81
N ASN A 123 -10.25 -12.43 13.87
CA ASN A 123 -11.02 -12.01 15.05
C ASN A 123 -10.20 -11.25 16.10
N ALA A 124 -8.87 -11.17 15.93
CA ALA A 124 -7.99 -10.48 16.87
C ALA A 124 -8.06 -8.95 16.73
N PRO A 125 -7.56 -8.21 17.74
CA PRO A 125 -7.38 -6.77 17.64
C PRO A 125 -6.53 -6.38 16.42
N MET A 126 -6.85 -5.23 15.83
CA MET A 126 -6.22 -4.74 14.60
C MET A 126 -4.69 -4.71 14.68
N ILE A 127 -4.16 -4.33 15.85
CA ILE A 127 -2.72 -4.29 16.12
C ILE A 127 -2.10 -5.68 15.97
N LEU A 128 -2.68 -6.72 16.59
CA LEU A 128 -2.11 -8.07 16.53
C LEU A 128 -2.16 -8.62 15.10
N TYR A 129 -3.33 -8.54 14.46
CA TYR A 129 -3.52 -8.99 13.08
C TYR A 129 -2.55 -8.30 12.11
N GLY A 130 -2.49 -6.97 12.15
CA GLY A 130 -1.64 -6.22 11.23
C GLY A 130 -0.15 -6.39 11.51
N SER A 131 0.25 -6.65 12.76
CA SER A 131 1.64 -7.00 13.12
C SER A 131 2.06 -8.32 12.49
N ILE A 132 1.18 -9.33 12.52
CA ILE A 132 1.44 -10.63 11.89
C ILE A 132 1.52 -10.48 10.37
N ALA A 133 0.59 -9.74 9.75
CA ALA A 133 0.65 -9.47 8.32
C ALA A 133 1.99 -8.81 7.94
N ALA A 134 2.41 -7.78 8.68
CA ALA A 134 3.69 -7.09 8.50
C ALA A 134 4.89 -8.04 8.60
N LEU A 135 4.90 -8.91 9.64
CA LEU A 135 5.97 -9.89 9.84
C LEU A 135 6.04 -10.90 8.69
N MET A 136 4.89 -11.45 8.29
CA MET A 136 4.81 -12.41 7.18
C MET A 136 5.32 -11.81 5.89
N TYR A 137 4.94 -10.57 5.57
CA TYR A 137 5.48 -9.86 4.42
C TYR A 137 7.01 -9.69 4.51
N SER A 138 7.54 -9.26 5.65
CA SER A 138 8.99 -9.12 5.82
C SER A 138 9.74 -10.44 5.64
N VAL A 139 9.19 -11.56 6.13
CA VAL A 139 9.77 -12.89 5.94
C VAL A 139 9.73 -13.32 4.47
N LEU A 140 8.59 -13.17 3.80
CA LEU A 140 8.45 -13.50 2.37
C LEU A 140 9.40 -12.66 1.51
N TYR A 141 9.49 -11.37 1.82
CA TYR A 141 10.40 -10.44 1.15
C TYR A 141 11.86 -10.80 1.37
N PHE A 142 12.24 -11.16 2.61
CA PHE A 142 13.58 -11.63 2.95
C PHE A 142 13.96 -12.87 2.13
N ILE A 143 13.11 -13.89 2.11
CA ILE A 143 13.35 -15.12 1.34
C ILE A 143 13.54 -14.78 -0.14
N TYR A 144 12.64 -13.98 -0.72
CA TYR A 144 12.72 -13.60 -2.12
C TYR A 144 14.01 -12.86 -2.48
N ARG A 145 14.46 -11.92 -1.65
CA ARG A 145 15.64 -11.08 -1.94
C ARG A 145 16.98 -11.68 -1.51
N THR A 146 16.94 -12.78 -0.76
CA THR A 146 18.15 -13.50 -0.34
C THR A 146 18.35 -14.76 -1.18
N VAL A 147 17.27 -15.45 -1.55
CA VAL A 147 17.33 -16.76 -2.22
C VAL A 147 17.07 -16.66 -3.72
N ILE A 148 16.12 -15.82 -4.15
CA ILE A 148 15.68 -15.76 -5.57
C ILE A 148 16.37 -14.63 -6.32
N ILE A 149 16.20 -13.38 -5.85
CA ILE A 149 16.85 -12.20 -6.42
C ILE A 149 17.89 -11.70 -5.42
N GLN A 150 19.12 -12.16 -5.57
CA GLN A 150 20.22 -11.82 -4.66
C GLN A 150 20.48 -10.31 -4.65
N ASN A 151 20.27 -9.69 -3.49
CA ASN A 151 20.64 -8.30 -3.21
C ASN A 151 21.64 -8.26 -2.06
N PRO A 152 22.32 -7.11 -1.83
CA PRO A 152 23.20 -6.94 -0.69
C PRO A 152 22.48 -7.28 0.64
N PRO A 153 23.06 -8.15 1.50
CA PRO A 153 22.38 -8.63 2.70
C PRO A 153 21.91 -7.50 3.64
N PHE A 154 22.73 -6.46 3.79
CA PHE A 154 22.42 -5.30 4.61
C PHE A 154 21.17 -4.56 4.11
N ASP A 155 21.04 -4.36 2.80
CA ASP A 155 19.89 -3.66 2.21
C ASP A 155 18.60 -4.46 2.39
N VAL A 156 18.68 -5.79 2.26
CA VAL A 156 17.54 -6.69 2.48
C VAL A 156 17.10 -6.66 3.93
N ILE A 157 18.02 -6.82 4.88
CA ILE A 157 17.72 -6.83 6.32
C ILE A 157 17.16 -5.47 6.76
N SER A 158 17.81 -4.37 6.38
CA SER A 158 17.35 -3.01 6.67
C SER A 158 15.93 -2.78 6.16
N LYS A 159 15.65 -3.23 4.92
CA LYS A 159 14.31 -3.14 4.33
C LYS A 159 13.26 -3.95 5.10
N CYS A 160 13.57 -5.19 5.49
CA CYS A 160 12.63 -6.03 6.22
C CYS A 160 12.30 -5.47 7.61
N ILE A 161 13.31 -5.01 8.34
CA ILE A 161 13.16 -4.42 9.68
C ILE A 161 12.36 -3.12 9.59
N THR A 162 12.72 -2.23 8.67
CA THR A 162 12.02 -0.94 8.51
C THR A 162 10.57 -1.15 8.07
N SER A 163 10.29 -2.02 7.09
CA SER A 163 8.91 -2.33 6.71
C SER A 163 8.09 -2.88 7.88
N PHE A 164 8.64 -3.80 8.67
CA PHE A 164 7.94 -4.34 9.84
C PHE A 164 7.63 -3.24 10.88
N ILE A 165 8.65 -2.50 11.32
CA ILE A 165 8.50 -1.47 12.36
C ILE A 165 7.50 -0.40 11.93
N PHE A 166 7.60 0.09 10.69
CA PHE A 166 6.74 1.17 10.26
C PHE A 166 5.31 0.71 10.01
N THR A 167 5.09 -0.46 9.42
CA THR A 167 3.74 -1.02 9.29
C THR A 167 3.12 -1.23 10.68
N PHE A 168 3.88 -1.76 11.64
CA PHE A 168 3.45 -1.87 13.04
C PHE A 168 3.04 -0.52 13.65
N LEU A 169 3.87 0.52 13.49
CA LEU A 169 3.57 1.86 14.00
C LEU A 169 2.31 2.42 13.34
N TYR A 170 2.15 2.29 12.02
CA TYR A 170 0.95 2.77 11.33
C TYR A 170 -0.32 2.08 11.81
N ILE A 171 -0.28 0.76 12.01
CA ILE A 171 -1.44 0.03 12.52
C ILE A 171 -1.73 0.43 13.97
N SER A 172 -0.69 0.63 14.79
CA SER A 172 -0.85 1.00 16.19
C SER A 172 -1.44 2.40 16.37
N PHE A 173 -1.03 3.37 15.54
CA PHE A 173 -1.52 4.75 15.62
C PHE A 173 -2.80 4.99 14.81
N LEU A 174 -2.85 4.51 13.56
CA LEU A 174 -3.96 4.78 12.64
C LEU A 174 -5.06 3.72 12.69
N GLY A 175 -4.73 2.48 13.05
CA GLY A 175 -5.70 1.39 13.16
C GLY A 175 -6.88 1.71 14.09
N PRO A 176 -6.65 2.20 15.32
CA PRO A 176 -7.72 2.62 16.22
C PRO A 176 -8.57 3.77 15.67
N LEU A 177 -7.94 4.76 15.02
CA LEU A 177 -8.65 5.89 14.40
C LEU A 177 -9.61 5.41 13.30
N PHE A 178 -9.17 4.49 12.46
CA PHE A 178 -10.02 3.90 11.42
C PHE A 178 -11.12 3.01 12.01
N ALA A 179 -10.85 2.28 13.09
CA ALA A 179 -11.88 1.52 13.80
C ALA A 179 -13.02 2.42 14.30
N LEU A 180 -12.69 3.62 14.80
CA LEU A 180 -13.68 4.61 15.24
C LEU A 180 -14.49 5.20 14.08
N ILE A 181 -13.90 5.39 12.90
CA ILE A 181 -14.58 5.95 11.71
C ILE A 181 -15.52 4.92 11.07
N MET A 182 -15.17 3.63 11.18
CA MET A 182 -15.87 2.52 10.52
C MET A 182 -16.90 1.82 11.41
N ALA A 183 -16.92 2.10 12.71
CA ALA A 183 -17.93 1.64 13.67
C ALA A 183 -19.22 2.45 13.53
#